data_AF-A0A963M598-F1
#
_entry.id   AF-A0A963M598-F1
#
_cell.length_a   1.000
_cell.length_b   1.000
_cell.length_c   1.000
_cell.angle_alpha   90.00
_cell.angle_beta   90.00
_cell.angle_gamma   90.00
#
_symmetry.space_group_name_H-M   'P 1'
#
loop_
_entity.id
_entity.type
_entity.pdbx_description
1 polymer ?
#
loop_
_entity_poly.entity_id
_entity_poly.type
_entity_poly.pdbx_seq_one_letter_code
_entity_poly.pdbx_strand_id
1 'polypeptide(L)'
;MVAQPAGPRLLSYHVASWRRTACLPSTLVLPCLVDQPHPPQPDLFGTAAPVAADADAAHDVARPAPVRPPRRPAGVQAAEPASDVLALADALPRQLRLGTSSWNFPGWAGLVWDGPYAEAKLSKEGLAAYARHPLLRTVSLDRAFYRPLSASQYAHYAAQVPDDFRLLVKAPSLVCDALMRSEDGRGMAPNAGFLNAELAVREFIEPVLQGLGNRAGALVFQVSPLPRVWLGRLPELIERIGALLAALPPLLPAAPDGVIALEVRDAAFLAPEHAPLLAQALRAAREASGNPVTYCLGLHARMPPIEGQLPLLRALWPGPLVARWNLHRRHGAFGYEAAKAQYEPFDRLVDEDPETRRELARVAAAVTQAGYAAHITINNKAEGSAPLSVRALAEQVVMAGQR
;
A
#
# COMPACT_ATOMS: atom_id res chain seq x y z
N MET A 1 61.53 -35.13 -13.90
CA MET A 1 61.74 -34.51 -15.23
C MET A 1 60.42 -33.85 -15.63
N VAL A 2 60.02 -32.70 -15.07
CA VAL A 2 60.49 -31.31 -15.28
C VAL A 2 60.64 -30.94 -16.75
N ALA A 3 59.66 -30.17 -17.25
CA ALA A 3 59.80 -29.25 -18.36
C ALA A 3 59.08 -27.95 -17.97
N GLN A 4 59.87 -26.88 -17.75
CA GLN A 4 59.42 -25.48 -17.70
C GLN A 4 59.41 -24.90 -19.12
N PRO A 5 58.64 -23.82 -19.36
CA PRO A 5 59.37 -22.62 -19.79
C PRO A 5 58.81 -21.27 -19.26
N ALA A 6 59.78 -20.37 -19.05
CA ALA A 6 59.81 -18.93 -19.36
C ALA A 6 58.72 -17.98 -18.85
N GLY A 7 59.10 -17.10 -17.90
CA GLY A 7 58.45 -15.79 -17.69
C GLY A 7 59.02 -14.69 -18.61
N PRO A 8 58.43 -13.49 -18.60
CA PRO A 8 59.27 -12.29 -18.45
C PRO A 8 58.66 -11.12 -17.65
N ARG A 9 59.59 -10.47 -16.92
CA ARG A 9 59.86 -9.03 -16.77
C ARG A 9 58.88 -8.09 -16.04
N LEU A 10 59.38 -7.68 -14.87
CA LEU A 10 59.08 -6.48 -14.11
C LEU A 10 59.43 -5.20 -14.90
N LEU A 11 58.55 -4.20 -14.80
CA LEU A 11 58.80 -2.79 -15.12
C LEU A 11 58.58 -1.98 -13.84
N SER A 12 59.65 -1.37 -13.37
CA SER A 12 59.73 -0.46 -12.24
C SER A 12 59.47 0.98 -12.69
N TYR A 13 58.60 1.70 -12.00
CA TYR A 13 58.61 3.17 -11.97
C TYR A 13 58.25 3.67 -10.57
N HIS A 14 59.18 4.43 -10.00
CA HIS A 14 59.04 5.27 -8.81
C HIS A 14 58.12 6.48 -9.10
N VAL A 15 57.26 6.86 -8.16
CA VAL A 15 56.87 8.27 -7.97
C VAL A 15 56.79 8.62 -6.48
N ALA A 16 57.28 9.80 -6.19
CA ALA A 16 57.70 10.38 -4.92
C ALA A 16 56.58 10.67 -3.90
N SER A 17 56.99 10.56 -2.64
CA SER A 17 56.38 11.19 -1.47
C SER A 17 56.56 12.70 -1.46
N TRP A 18 55.50 13.47 -1.19
CA TRP A 18 55.62 14.83 -0.64
C TRP A 18 54.52 15.09 0.39
N ARG A 19 54.92 15.25 1.65
CA ARG A 19 54.17 15.96 2.69
C ARG A 19 54.45 17.45 2.53
N ARG A 20 53.42 18.31 2.52
CA ARG A 20 53.52 19.68 3.02
C ARG A 20 52.20 20.14 3.64
N THR A 21 52.33 20.60 4.88
CA THR A 21 51.39 21.35 5.70
C THR A 21 51.35 22.81 5.23
N ALA A 22 50.18 23.45 5.18
CA ALA A 22 50.03 24.90 5.39
C ALA A 22 48.55 25.29 5.58
N CYS A 23 48.32 26.18 6.55
CA CYS A 23 47.04 26.76 6.96
C CYS A 23 46.52 27.86 6.00
N LEU A 24 45.18 27.94 5.92
CA LEU A 24 44.23 29.08 5.76
C LEU A 24 44.77 30.52 5.56
N PRO A 25 44.04 31.41 4.81
CA PRO A 25 42.87 32.09 5.38
C PRO A 25 41.65 32.38 4.46
N SER A 26 40.53 32.53 5.17
CA SER A 26 39.25 33.21 5.01
C SER A 26 38.84 34.03 3.77
N THR A 27 37.51 34.03 3.60
CA THR A 27 36.62 35.09 3.10
C THR A 27 36.42 35.23 1.60
N LEU A 28 35.27 34.78 1.10
CA LEU A 28 34.56 35.41 -0.02
C LEU A 28 33.05 35.31 0.25
N VAL A 29 32.42 36.49 0.27
CA VAL A 29 31.01 36.76 0.52
C VAL A 29 30.43 37.38 -0.77
N LEU A 30 29.12 37.13 -0.98
CA LEU A 30 28.14 37.77 -1.89
C LEU A 30 27.82 37.12 -3.25
N PRO A 31 26.59 37.29 -3.79
CA PRO A 31 25.42 38.01 -3.24
C PRO A 31 24.11 37.20 -3.14
N CYS A 32 23.22 37.72 -2.30
CA CYS A 32 21.78 37.50 -2.30
C CYS A 32 21.17 37.61 -3.70
N LEU A 33 20.29 36.66 -4.03
CA LEU A 33 19.18 36.88 -4.94
C LEU A 33 17.90 36.61 -4.15
N VAL A 34 17.16 37.68 -3.94
CA VAL A 34 15.88 37.72 -3.23
C VAL A 34 14.76 37.39 -4.22
N ASP A 35 13.76 36.68 -3.70
CA ASP A 35 12.38 36.49 -4.16
C ASP A 35 12.09 35.80 -5.50
N GLN A 36 11.45 34.62 -5.39
CA GLN A 36 10.01 34.50 -5.69
C GLN A 36 9.36 33.48 -4.72
N PRO A 37 8.30 33.83 -3.97
CA PRO A 37 7.52 32.89 -3.18
C PRO A 37 6.50 32.18 -4.08
N HIS A 38 6.56 30.84 -4.13
CA HIS A 38 5.51 29.98 -4.70
C HIS A 38 4.72 29.29 -3.57
N PRO A 39 3.43 29.01 -3.81
CA PRO A 39 2.38 29.25 -2.83
C PRO A 39 2.37 28.27 -1.65
N PRO A 40 1.90 28.71 -0.46
CA PRO A 40 1.78 27.86 0.71
C PRO A 40 0.80 26.71 0.42
N GLN A 41 1.23 25.49 0.73
CA GLN A 41 0.30 24.38 0.92
C GLN A 41 -0.67 24.80 2.04
N PRO A 42 -2.00 24.75 1.82
CA PRO A 42 -2.92 25.23 2.82
C PRO A 42 -2.83 24.34 4.06
N ASP A 43 -2.48 24.98 5.17
CA ASP A 43 -2.68 24.52 6.53
C ASP A 43 -4.16 24.13 6.67
N LEU A 44 -4.43 22.85 6.45
CA LEU A 44 -5.70 22.23 6.80
C LEU A 44 -5.73 22.22 8.32
N PHE A 45 -6.42 23.16 8.96
CA PHE A 45 -7.27 23.01 10.14
C PHE A 45 -7.57 24.41 10.71
N GLY A 46 -8.51 25.12 10.09
CA GLY A 46 -9.12 26.32 10.68
C GLY A 46 -10.31 25.91 11.55
N THR A 47 -10.18 26.05 12.86
CA THR A 47 -11.29 25.95 13.83
C THR A 47 -12.01 27.29 13.90
N ALA A 48 -13.32 27.31 13.64
CA ALA A 48 -14.18 28.43 14.02
C ALA A 48 -15.45 27.90 14.69
N ALA A 49 -15.64 28.29 15.95
CA ALA A 49 -16.87 28.13 16.72
C ALA A 49 -17.93 29.18 16.29
N PRO A 50 -19.23 28.95 16.53
CA PRO A 50 -20.27 29.87 16.11
C PRO A 50 -20.50 30.99 17.15
N VAL A 51 -20.83 32.19 16.66
CA VAL A 51 -21.41 33.28 17.45
C VAL A 51 -22.82 33.52 16.93
N ALA A 52 -23.78 33.54 17.84
CA ALA A 52 -25.19 33.84 17.59
C ALA A 52 -25.45 35.35 17.49
N ALA A 53 -26.45 35.74 16.70
CA ALA A 53 -27.22 36.97 16.89
C ALA A 53 -28.61 36.84 16.24
N ASP A 54 -29.64 37.15 17.02
CA ASP A 54 -31.04 37.30 16.62
C ASP A 54 -31.26 38.54 15.74
N ALA A 55 -32.27 38.50 14.85
CA ALA A 55 -33.48 39.35 14.95
C ALA A 55 -34.37 39.32 13.69
N ASP A 56 -35.64 39.57 14.00
CA ASP A 56 -36.76 40.10 13.21
C ASP A 56 -37.64 39.22 12.33
N ALA A 57 -38.91 39.21 12.76
CA ALA A 57 -40.08 38.62 12.15
C ALA A 57 -40.79 39.64 11.25
N ALA A 58 -41.21 39.21 10.06
CA ALA A 58 -42.26 39.86 9.29
C ALA A 58 -43.17 38.78 8.69
N HIS A 59 -44.48 38.94 8.92
CA HIS A 59 -45.54 38.13 8.36
C HIS A 59 -45.69 38.44 6.86
N ASP A 60 -45.60 37.42 6.01
CA ASP A 60 -46.00 37.52 4.60
C ASP A 60 -46.83 36.31 4.18
N VAL A 61 -47.87 36.58 3.41
CA VAL A 61 -49.02 35.71 3.15
C VAL A 61 -48.65 34.64 2.11
N ALA A 62 -48.92 33.38 2.43
CA ALA A 62 -48.43 32.21 1.68
C ALA A 62 -48.99 32.11 0.24
N ARG A 63 -48.11 32.28 -0.74
CA ARG A 63 -48.26 31.75 -2.11
C ARG A 63 -47.72 30.30 -2.13
N PRO A 64 -48.37 29.34 -2.82
CA PRO A 64 -47.85 27.97 -2.88
C PRO A 64 -46.47 27.97 -3.55
N ALA A 65 -45.48 27.47 -2.80
CA ALA A 65 -44.09 27.44 -3.23
C ALA A 65 -43.91 26.46 -4.40
N PRO A 66 -43.10 26.80 -5.42
CA PRO A 66 -42.75 25.86 -6.47
C PRO A 66 -42.04 24.65 -5.85
N VAL A 67 -42.47 23.44 -6.25
CA VAL A 67 -41.86 22.18 -5.82
C VAL A 67 -40.37 22.23 -6.17
N ARG A 68 -39.56 22.41 -5.13
CA ARG A 68 -38.09 22.44 -5.26
C ARG A 68 -37.67 21.05 -5.74
N PRO A 69 -36.87 20.93 -6.81
CA PRO A 69 -36.34 19.63 -7.21
C PRO A 69 -35.60 19.01 -6.01
N PRO A 70 -35.67 17.68 -5.83
CA PRO A 70 -35.01 17.04 -4.71
C PRO A 70 -33.55 17.48 -4.67
N ARG A 71 -33.14 18.08 -3.55
CA ARG A 71 -31.75 18.48 -3.32
C ARG A 71 -30.90 17.23 -3.49
N ARG A 72 -29.99 17.24 -4.47
CA ARG A 72 -29.00 16.17 -4.60
C ARG A 72 -28.29 16.03 -3.25
N PRO A 73 -28.15 14.80 -2.73
CA PRO A 73 -27.44 14.60 -1.47
C PRO A 73 -26.04 15.22 -1.57
N ALA A 74 -25.66 15.97 -0.53
CA ALA A 74 -24.33 16.57 -0.45
C ALA A 74 -23.26 15.46 -0.38
N GLY A 75 -22.11 15.69 -1.00
CA GLY A 75 -20.98 14.74 -1.01
C GLY A 75 -20.73 14.06 -2.35
N VAL A 76 -19.95 12.97 -2.32
CA VAL A 76 -19.76 12.03 -3.44
C VAL A 76 -20.77 10.91 -3.28
N GLN A 77 -21.48 10.55 -4.36
CA GLN A 77 -22.44 9.45 -4.34
C GLN A 77 -21.89 8.22 -5.06
N ALA A 78 -22.30 7.04 -4.59
CA ALA A 78 -21.94 5.77 -5.19
C ALA A 78 -22.77 5.52 -6.46
N ALA A 79 -22.17 4.90 -7.47
CA ALA A 79 -22.92 4.38 -8.62
C ALA A 79 -23.92 3.31 -8.15
N GLU A 80 -25.10 3.27 -8.77
CA GLU A 80 -26.06 2.18 -8.56
C GLU A 80 -25.49 0.88 -9.14
N PRO A 81 -25.30 -0.19 -8.34
CA PRO A 81 -24.74 -1.43 -8.84
C PRO A 81 -25.67 -2.14 -9.81
N ALA A 82 -25.13 -2.65 -10.91
CA ALA A 82 -25.87 -3.52 -11.81
C ALA A 82 -26.22 -4.87 -11.13
N SER A 83 -27.29 -5.52 -11.59
CA SER A 83 -27.80 -6.76 -10.98
C SER A 83 -26.82 -7.92 -11.05
N ASP A 84 -26.01 -7.99 -12.11
CA ASP A 84 -24.93 -8.96 -12.28
C ASP A 84 -23.81 -8.77 -11.26
N VAL A 85 -23.47 -7.51 -10.91
CA VAL A 85 -22.50 -7.17 -9.86
C VAL A 85 -22.99 -7.59 -8.47
N LEU A 86 -24.28 -7.40 -8.20
CA LEU A 86 -24.90 -7.85 -6.94
C LEU A 86 -24.87 -9.38 -6.82
N ALA A 87 -25.31 -10.09 -7.87
CA ALA A 87 -25.28 -11.55 -7.90
C ALA A 87 -23.85 -12.11 -7.76
N LEU A 88 -22.87 -11.44 -8.38
CA LEU A 88 -21.47 -11.81 -8.23
C LEU A 88 -20.98 -11.62 -6.79
N ALA A 89 -21.34 -10.50 -6.13
CA ALA A 89 -20.96 -10.24 -4.75
C ALA A 89 -21.54 -11.28 -3.79
N ASP A 90 -22.79 -11.69 -3.99
CA ASP A 90 -23.47 -12.71 -3.17
C ASP A 90 -22.83 -14.11 -3.32
N ALA A 91 -22.22 -14.40 -4.46
CA ALA A 91 -21.53 -15.66 -4.72
C ALA A 91 -20.10 -15.71 -4.14
N LEU A 92 -19.53 -14.59 -3.69
CA LEU A 92 -18.16 -14.56 -3.16
C LEU A 92 -18.09 -15.05 -1.69
N PRO A 93 -17.02 -15.74 -1.30
CA PRO A 93 -16.79 -16.11 0.10
C PRO A 93 -16.76 -14.88 1.01
N ARG A 94 -17.43 -14.94 2.18
CA ARG A 94 -17.49 -13.79 3.11
C ARG A 94 -16.11 -13.37 3.61
N GLN A 95 -15.16 -14.30 3.70
CA GLN A 95 -13.77 -14.08 4.11
C GLN A 95 -12.92 -13.37 3.04
N LEU A 96 -13.39 -13.29 1.79
CA LEU A 96 -12.70 -12.60 0.71
C LEU A 96 -13.00 -11.11 0.71
N ARG A 97 -11.96 -10.30 0.82
CA ARG A 97 -11.99 -8.85 0.76
C ARG A 97 -11.24 -8.40 -0.49
N LEU A 98 -11.97 -8.01 -1.52
CA LEU A 98 -11.41 -7.38 -2.71
C LEU A 98 -11.50 -5.86 -2.61
N GLY A 99 -10.53 -5.17 -3.21
CA GLY A 99 -10.42 -3.73 -3.10
C GLY A 99 -9.34 -3.14 -3.98
N THR A 100 -9.06 -1.86 -3.75
CA THR A 100 -8.16 -1.07 -4.59
C THR A 100 -7.01 -0.45 -3.80
N SER A 101 -5.99 0.04 -4.50
CA SER A 101 -4.90 0.84 -3.94
C SER A 101 -5.22 2.34 -4.02
N SER A 102 -6.00 2.85 -3.06
CA SER A 102 -6.67 4.17 -3.05
C SER A 102 -7.99 4.21 -3.83
N TRP A 103 -8.81 5.24 -3.59
CA TRP A 103 -10.17 5.37 -4.13
C TRP A 103 -10.43 6.69 -4.87
N ASN A 104 -9.44 7.55 -5.09
CA ASN A 104 -9.69 8.95 -5.46
C ASN A 104 -9.66 9.25 -6.96
N PHE A 105 -10.06 8.29 -7.82
CA PHE A 105 -9.86 8.40 -9.28
C PHE A 105 -11.13 8.87 -10.03
N PRO A 106 -11.08 10.01 -10.75
CA PRO A 106 -12.22 10.54 -11.50
C PRO A 106 -12.75 9.63 -12.62
N GLY A 107 -11.86 8.86 -13.28
CA GLY A 107 -12.27 7.98 -14.37
C GLY A 107 -13.15 6.80 -13.95
N TRP A 108 -13.40 6.61 -12.64
CA TRP A 108 -14.36 5.63 -12.15
C TRP A 108 -15.80 6.14 -12.11
N ALA A 109 -16.10 7.29 -12.71
CA ALA A 109 -17.47 7.75 -12.92
C ALA A 109 -18.28 6.70 -13.69
N GLY A 110 -19.45 6.32 -13.16
CA GLY A 110 -20.28 5.23 -13.67
C GLY A 110 -19.82 3.82 -13.28
N LEU A 111 -18.62 3.67 -12.72
CA LEU A 111 -18.11 2.39 -12.20
C LEU A 111 -18.22 2.32 -10.68
N VAL A 112 -17.82 3.39 -9.98
CA VAL A 112 -17.84 3.49 -8.52
C VAL A 112 -18.61 4.72 -8.06
N TRP A 113 -18.55 5.83 -8.82
CA TRP A 113 -19.28 7.08 -8.52
C TRP A 113 -20.48 7.23 -9.44
N ASP A 114 -21.56 7.87 -8.96
CA ASP A 114 -22.76 8.12 -9.78
C ASP A 114 -22.56 9.12 -10.94
N GLY A 115 -21.39 9.76 -11.01
CA GLY A 115 -21.06 10.75 -12.01
C GLY A 115 -19.63 11.27 -11.88
N PRO A 116 -19.28 12.33 -12.63
CA PRO A 116 -17.95 12.92 -12.57
C PRO A 116 -17.74 13.71 -11.28
N TYR A 117 -16.61 13.46 -10.63
CA TYR A 117 -16.14 14.23 -9.47
C TYR A 117 -14.66 14.57 -9.64
N ALA A 118 -14.24 15.73 -9.11
CA ALA A 118 -12.83 16.08 -9.04
C ALA A 118 -12.08 15.18 -8.05
N GLU A 119 -10.83 14.83 -8.37
CA GLU A 119 -9.98 13.99 -7.52
C GLU A 119 -9.86 14.52 -6.08
N ALA A 120 -9.72 15.83 -5.90
CA ALA A 120 -9.62 16.45 -4.59
C ALA A 120 -10.87 16.22 -3.72
N LYS A 121 -12.06 16.19 -4.35
CA LYS A 121 -13.31 15.89 -3.67
C LYS A 121 -13.42 14.39 -3.36
N LEU A 122 -13.07 13.53 -4.31
CA LEU A 122 -13.03 12.07 -4.10
C LEU A 122 -12.07 11.67 -2.97
N SER A 123 -10.89 12.29 -2.89
CA SER A 123 -9.91 12.03 -1.85
C SER A 123 -10.44 12.32 -0.44
N LYS A 124 -11.26 13.37 -0.29
CA LYS A 124 -11.80 13.81 1.00
C LYS A 124 -13.11 13.12 1.38
N GLU A 125 -14.00 12.89 0.40
CA GLU A 125 -15.41 12.53 0.64
C GLU A 125 -15.82 11.21 -0.04
N GLY A 126 -14.95 10.62 -0.86
CA GLY A 126 -15.30 9.47 -1.70
C GLY A 126 -15.31 8.11 -0.98
N LEU A 127 -14.70 7.99 0.20
CA LEU A 127 -14.56 6.68 0.87
C LEU A 127 -15.93 6.07 1.24
N ALA A 128 -16.86 6.89 1.73
CA ALA A 128 -18.20 6.42 2.07
C ALA A 128 -18.97 5.89 0.84
N ALA A 129 -18.82 6.56 -0.32
CA ALA A 129 -19.38 6.08 -1.58
C ALA A 129 -18.67 4.81 -2.08
N TYR A 130 -17.34 4.77 -1.99
CA TYR A 130 -16.52 3.61 -2.40
C TYR A 130 -16.95 2.35 -1.66
N ALA A 131 -17.15 2.45 -0.34
CA ALA A 131 -17.50 1.32 0.51
C ALA A 131 -18.94 0.80 0.31
N ARG A 132 -19.75 1.47 -0.52
CA ARG A 132 -21.07 0.98 -0.95
C ARG A 132 -21.00 0.06 -2.17
N HIS A 133 -19.88 0.02 -2.89
CA HIS A 133 -19.75 -0.85 -4.06
C HIS A 133 -19.69 -2.33 -3.62
N PRO A 134 -20.56 -3.24 -4.13
CA PRO A 134 -20.70 -4.60 -3.59
C PRO A 134 -19.42 -5.45 -3.57
N LEU A 135 -18.55 -5.27 -4.58
CA LEU A 135 -17.29 -6.00 -4.68
C LEU A 135 -16.11 -5.36 -3.92
N LEU A 136 -16.25 -4.11 -3.43
CA LEU A 136 -15.17 -3.36 -2.80
C LEU A 136 -15.33 -3.41 -1.29
N ARG A 137 -14.81 -4.47 -0.66
CA ARG A 137 -14.90 -4.74 0.79
C ARG A 137 -13.61 -4.40 1.54
N THR A 138 -12.61 -3.88 0.83
CA THR A 138 -11.37 -3.33 1.40
C THR A 138 -10.80 -2.21 0.53
N VAL A 139 -9.85 -1.44 1.09
CA VAL A 139 -9.02 -0.48 0.37
C VAL A 139 -7.68 -0.32 1.08
N SER A 140 -6.61 -0.10 0.33
CA SER A 140 -5.27 0.18 0.86
C SER A 140 -5.11 1.65 1.23
N LEU A 141 -4.73 1.94 2.48
CA LEU A 141 -4.31 3.26 2.96
C LEU A 141 -2.81 3.43 2.74
N ASP A 142 -2.40 3.69 1.49
CA ASP A 142 -0.99 3.84 1.14
C ASP A 142 -0.38 5.18 1.61
N ARG A 143 -1.20 6.20 1.89
CA ARG A 143 -0.73 7.50 2.39
C ARG A 143 0.04 7.40 3.73
N ALA A 144 -0.30 6.40 4.55
CA ALA A 144 0.33 6.16 5.84
C ALA A 144 1.83 5.83 5.71
N PHE A 145 2.26 5.36 4.54
CA PHE A 145 3.66 5.11 4.23
C PHE A 145 4.52 6.37 4.29
N TYR A 146 4.02 7.50 3.78
CA TYR A 146 4.78 8.75 3.71
C TYR A 146 4.69 9.53 5.01
N ARG A 147 3.53 9.48 5.68
CA ARG A 147 3.30 10.13 6.96
C ARG A 147 2.44 9.23 7.84
N PRO A 148 2.93 8.79 9.01
CA PRO A 148 2.12 8.09 10.00
C PRO A 148 0.80 8.83 10.27
N LEU A 149 -0.28 8.07 10.42
CA LEU A 149 -1.60 8.61 10.74
C LEU A 149 -1.85 8.43 12.24
N SER A 150 -2.48 9.44 12.84
CA SER A 150 -2.95 9.39 14.22
C SER A 150 -4.19 8.50 14.38
N ALA A 151 -4.46 8.06 15.61
CA ALA A 151 -5.65 7.29 15.95
C ALA A 151 -6.95 8.01 15.54
N SER A 152 -7.04 9.33 15.69
CA SER A 152 -8.23 10.10 15.30
C SER A 152 -8.43 10.14 13.79
N GLN A 153 -7.36 10.19 13.00
CA GLN A 153 -7.45 10.09 11.53
C GLN A 153 -7.90 8.70 11.09
N TYR A 154 -7.41 7.64 11.74
CA TYR A 154 -7.92 6.29 11.52
C TYR A 154 -9.39 6.16 11.92
N ALA A 155 -9.79 6.68 13.08
CA ALA A 155 -11.19 6.69 13.52
C ALA A 155 -12.12 7.42 12.53
N HIS A 156 -11.63 8.51 11.94
CA HIS A 156 -12.36 9.21 10.88
C HIS A 156 -12.56 8.34 9.62
N TYR A 157 -11.57 7.53 9.22
CA TYR A 157 -11.75 6.56 8.13
C TYR A 157 -12.69 5.42 8.52
N ALA A 158 -12.57 4.91 9.74
CA ALA A 158 -13.43 3.85 10.27
C ALA A 158 -14.90 4.27 10.25
N ALA A 159 -15.22 5.51 10.65
CA ALA A 159 -16.59 6.03 10.67
C ALA A 159 -17.25 6.12 9.28
N GLN A 160 -16.48 6.08 8.20
CA GLN A 160 -17.00 6.20 6.83
C GLN A 160 -17.35 4.86 6.17
N VAL A 161 -16.97 3.74 6.78
CA VAL A 161 -17.12 2.42 6.17
C VAL A 161 -17.99 1.49 7.02
N PRO A 162 -18.75 0.56 6.39
CA PRO A 162 -19.55 -0.43 7.09
C PRO A 162 -18.73 -1.27 8.08
N ASP A 163 -19.37 -1.82 9.11
CA ASP A 163 -18.70 -2.64 10.14
C ASP A 163 -17.98 -3.87 9.59
N ASP A 164 -18.45 -4.42 8.47
CA ASP A 164 -17.85 -5.57 7.80
C ASP A 164 -16.67 -5.16 6.89
N PHE A 165 -16.46 -3.88 6.62
CA PHE A 165 -15.36 -3.42 5.78
C PHE A 165 -14.02 -3.51 6.51
N ARG A 166 -12.95 -3.86 5.79
CA ARG A 166 -11.59 -3.93 6.36
C ARG A 166 -10.65 -2.99 5.63
N LEU A 167 -9.98 -2.11 6.36
CA LEU A 167 -8.94 -1.24 5.85
C LEU A 167 -7.60 -1.97 5.89
N LEU A 168 -6.93 -2.04 4.74
CA LEU A 168 -5.55 -2.49 4.65
C LEU A 168 -4.66 -1.26 4.86
N VAL A 169 -3.69 -1.34 5.77
CA VAL A 169 -2.84 -0.19 6.10
C VAL A 169 -1.40 -0.53 5.80
N LYS A 170 -0.73 0.33 5.03
CA LYS A 170 0.68 0.20 4.74
C LYS A 170 1.49 0.85 5.86
N ALA A 171 2.44 0.10 6.42
CA ALA A 171 3.32 0.57 7.48
C ALA A 171 4.14 1.79 7.00
N PRO A 172 4.46 2.76 7.90
CA PRO A 172 5.28 3.91 7.57
C PRO A 172 6.68 3.57 7.04
N SER A 173 7.15 4.36 6.07
CA SER A 173 8.54 4.32 5.57
C SER A 173 9.58 4.51 6.68
N LEU A 174 9.21 5.22 7.75
CA LEU A 174 10.01 5.36 8.98
C LEU A 174 10.57 4.02 9.48
N VAL A 175 9.81 2.93 9.36
CA VAL A 175 10.24 1.59 9.79
C VAL A 175 10.48 0.61 8.63
N CYS A 176 9.93 0.91 7.45
CA CYS A 176 9.97 0.00 6.29
C CYS A 176 10.94 0.41 5.17
N ASP A 177 11.56 1.59 5.23
CA ASP A 177 12.59 2.00 4.28
C ASP A 177 13.96 2.06 4.95
N ALA A 178 14.97 1.42 4.34
CA ALA A 178 16.34 1.47 4.82
C ALA A 178 16.99 2.85 4.62
N LEU A 179 16.38 3.71 3.80
CA LEU A 179 16.89 5.03 3.45
C LEU A 179 15.84 6.11 3.75
N MET A 180 16.30 7.25 4.25
CA MET A 180 15.53 8.49 4.14
C MET A 180 15.57 8.94 2.69
N ARG A 181 14.41 9.20 2.10
CA ARG A 181 14.27 9.56 0.68
C ARG A 181 13.83 11.01 0.53
N SER A 182 14.30 11.65 -0.54
CA SER A 182 13.74 12.92 -1.01
C SER A 182 12.32 12.71 -1.54
N GLU A 183 11.61 13.82 -1.83
CA GLU A 183 10.29 13.77 -2.49
C GLU A 183 10.34 13.02 -3.83
N ASP A 184 11.42 13.20 -4.62
CA ASP A 184 11.65 12.44 -5.87
C ASP A 184 12.00 10.94 -5.66
N GLY A 185 11.97 10.44 -4.42
CA GLY A 185 12.27 9.04 -4.09
C GLY A 185 13.76 8.68 -4.07
N ARG A 186 14.68 9.63 -4.24
CA ARG A 186 16.13 9.40 -4.17
C ARG A 186 16.57 9.18 -2.73
N GLY A 187 17.36 8.13 -2.49
CA GLY A 187 17.93 7.86 -1.16
C GLY A 187 18.96 8.93 -0.79
N MET A 188 18.77 9.58 0.36
CA MET A 188 19.62 10.67 0.85
C MET A 188 20.58 10.20 1.94
N ALA A 189 20.10 9.38 2.88
CA ALA A 189 20.89 8.89 3.99
C ALA A 189 20.29 7.58 4.54
N PRO A 190 21.06 6.77 5.30
CA PRO A 190 20.51 5.64 6.04
C PRO A 190 19.41 6.08 7.02
N ASN A 191 18.35 5.28 7.13
CA ASN A 191 17.27 5.50 8.09
C ASN A 191 17.55 4.73 9.39
N ALA A 192 17.77 5.44 10.50
CA ALA A 192 18.01 4.84 11.81
C ALA A 192 16.76 4.14 12.40
N GLY A 193 15.56 4.52 11.97
CA GLY A 193 14.30 3.89 12.37
C GLY A 193 13.99 2.58 11.63
N PHE A 194 14.77 2.23 10.61
CA PHE A 194 14.53 1.04 9.79
C PHE A 194 14.53 -0.24 10.63
N LEU A 195 13.39 -0.94 10.61
CA LEU A 195 13.09 -2.13 11.42
C LEU A 195 13.18 -1.91 12.94
N ASN A 196 12.93 -0.69 13.42
CA ASN A 196 12.78 -0.44 14.84
C ASN A 196 11.37 -0.85 15.32
N ALA A 197 11.31 -1.85 16.21
CA ALA A 197 10.05 -2.40 16.71
C ALA A 197 9.25 -1.40 17.55
N GLU A 198 9.90 -0.64 18.44
CA GLU A 198 9.23 0.35 19.29
C GLU A 198 8.57 1.45 18.44
N LEU A 199 9.26 1.95 17.41
CA LEU A 199 8.69 2.88 16.44
C LEU A 199 7.53 2.26 15.66
N ALA A 200 7.64 0.98 15.27
CA ALA A 200 6.56 0.29 14.58
C ALA A 200 5.31 0.14 15.46
N VAL A 201 5.48 -0.11 16.76
CA VAL A 201 4.36 -0.15 17.71
C VAL A 201 3.72 1.23 17.83
N ARG A 202 4.50 2.24 18.22
CA ARG A 202 4.00 3.59 18.56
C ARG A 202 3.43 4.36 17.37
N GLU A 203 4.11 4.30 16.22
CA GLU A 203 3.76 5.13 15.05
C GLU A 203 2.84 4.40 14.06
N PHE A 204 2.59 3.10 14.26
CA PHE A 204 1.78 2.32 13.32
C PHE A 204 0.76 1.41 14.01
N ILE A 205 1.19 0.42 14.78
CA ILE A 205 0.27 -0.59 15.32
C ILE A 205 -0.73 0.03 16.31
N GLU A 206 -0.26 0.78 17.31
CA GLU A 206 -1.13 1.38 18.33
C GLU A 206 -2.17 2.36 17.73
N PRO A 207 -1.79 3.33 16.87
CA PRO A 207 -2.77 4.21 16.24
C PRO A 207 -3.80 3.47 15.39
N VAL A 208 -3.40 2.39 14.70
CA VAL A 208 -4.32 1.56 13.92
C VAL A 208 -5.30 0.83 14.84
N LEU A 209 -4.83 0.19 15.91
CA LEU A 209 -5.71 -0.54 16.82
C LEU A 209 -6.68 0.40 17.54
N GLN A 210 -6.21 1.56 17.99
CA GLN A 210 -7.02 2.57 18.67
C GLN A 210 -8.06 3.22 17.73
N GLY A 211 -7.67 3.52 16.48
CA GLY A 211 -8.52 4.25 15.56
C GLY A 211 -9.42 3.37 14.69
N LEU A 212 -8.89 2.27 14.14
CA LEU A 212 -9.65 1.37 13.26
C LEU A 212 -10.38 0.27 14.02
N GLY A 213 -9.80 -0.24 15.11
CA GLY A 213 -10.33 -1.37 15.85
C GLY A 213 -10.72 -2.53 14.94
N ASN A 214 -12.00 -2.93 14.99
CA ASN A 214 -12.52 -4.07 14.24
C ASN A 214 -12.49 -3.90 12.71
N ARG A 215 -12.28 -2.69 12.21
CA ARG A 215 -12.12 -2.40 10.77
C ARG A 215 -10.67 -2.55 10.29
N ALA A 216 -9.70 -2.83 11.17
CA ALA A 216 -8.35 -3.15 10.74
C ALA A 216 -8.32 -4.55 10.09
N GLY A 217 -7.83 -4.62 8.85
CA GLY A 217 -7.56 -5.86 8.14
C GLY A 217 -6.06 -6.16 8.10
N ALA A 218 -5.48 -6.19 6.90
CA ALA A 218 -4.05 -6.43 6.75
C ALA A 218 -3.20 -5.18 7.08
N LEU A 219 -2.20 -5.37 7.93
CA LEU A 219 -1.16 -4.40 8.29
C LEU A 219 0.12 -4.78 7.56
N VAL A 220 0.40 -4.07 6.47
CA VAL A 220 1.41 -4.46 5.49
C VAL A 220 2.73 -3.75 5.76
N PHE A 221 3.72 -4.50 6.24
CA PHE A 221 5.11 -4.09 6.32
C PHE A 221 5.76 -4.28 4.95
N GLN A 222 5.65 -3.26 4.09
CA GLN A 222 6.26 -3.29 2.78
C GLN A 222 7.68 -2.75 2.82
N VAL A 223 8.68 -3.63 2.85
CA VAL A 223 10.09 -3.26 2.77
C VAL A 223 10.39 -2.63 1.40
N SER A 224 10.82 -1.37 1.40
CA SER A 224 11.23 -0.65 0.19
C SER A 224 12.40 -1.33 -0.52
N PRO A 225 12.63 -1.05 -1.83
CA PRO A 225 13.82 -1.50 -2.54
C PRO A 225 15.10 -1.18 -1.77
N LEU A 226 15.91 -2.21 -1.53
CA LEU A 226 17.05 -2.14 -0.64
C LEU A 226 18.29 -1.52 -1.30
N PRO A 227 19.11 -0.77 -0.55
CA PRO A 227 20.45 -0.43 -1.00
C PRO A 227 21.33 -1.69 -1.07
N ARG A 228 22.38 -1.64 -1.92
CA ARG A 228 23.30 -2.77 -2.15
C ARG A 228 23.88 -3.38 -0.87
N VAL A 229 24.14 -2.56 0.14
CA VAL A 229 24.67 -3.02 1.44
C VAL A 229 23.74 -4.04 2.12
N TRP A 230 22.42 -3.82 2.05
CA TRP A 230 21.45 -4.73 2.65
C TRP A 230 21.21 -5.97 1.78
N LEU A 231 21.29 -5.84 0.46
CA LEU A 231 21.25 -7.00 -0.44
C LEU A 231 22.40 -7.98 -0.19
N GLY A 232 23.59 -7.48 0.16
CA GLY A 232 24.73 -8.32 0.55
C GLY A 232 24.65 -8.90 1.97
N ARG A 233 23.67 -8.50 2.78
CA ARG A 233 23.47 -8.93 4.18
C ARG A 233 22.03 -9.42 4.40
N LEU A 234 21.46 -10.06 3.38
CA LEU A 234 20.05 -10.43 3.40
C LEU A 234 19.68 -11.40 4.54
N PRO A 235 20.50 -12.41 4.90
CA PRO A 235 20.19 -13.28 6.05
C PRO A 235 20.02 -12.50 7.36
N GLU A 236 20.94 -11.57 7.66
CA GLU A 236 20.82 -10.70 8.84
C GLU A 236 19.59 -9.79 8.75
N LEU A 237 19.28 -9.25 7.57
CA LEU A 237 18.09 -8.44 7.41
C LEU A 237 16.81 -9.25 7.67
N ILE A 238 16.76 -10.51 7.22
CA ILE A 238 15.65 -11.43 7.46
C ILE A 238 15.48 -11.68 8.96
N GLU A 239 16.57 -11.91 9.70
CA GLU A 239 16.52 -12.04 11.16
C GLU A 239 15.96 -10.78 11.83
N ARG A 240 16.41 -9.60 11.40
CA ARG A 240 15.90 -8.31 11.92
C ARG A 240 14.42 -8.10 11.61
N ILE A 241 13.95 -8.51 10.42
CA ILE A 241 12.52 -8.48 10.06
C ILE A 241 11.74 -9.41 11.00
N GLY A 242 12.22 -10.65 11.19
CA GLY A 242 11.61 -11.60 12.11
C GLY A 242 11.49 -11.04 13.54
N ALA A 243 12.57 -10.44 14.05
CA ALA A 243 12.61 -9.83 15.38
C ALA A 243 11.61 -8.67 15.53
N LEU A 244 11.50 -7.80 14.54
CA LEU A 244 10.49 -6.73 14.55
C LEU A 244 9.07 -7.30 14.62
N LEU A 245 8.75 -8.28 13.77
CA LEU A 245 7.40 -8.83 13.68
C LEU A 245 7.03 -9.65 14.92
N ALA A 246 8.00 -10.34 15.52
CA ALA A 246 7.85 -11.07 16.78
C ALA A 246 7.56 -10.15 17.97
N ALA A 247 8.06 -8.91 17.93
CA ALA A 247 7.90 -7.94 19.01
C ALA A 247 6.59 -7.12 18.94
N LEU A 248 5.78 -7.31 17.89
CA LEU A 248 4.52 -6.57 17.76
C LEU A 248 3.50 -7.05 18.81
N PRO A 249 2.70 -6.13 19.40
CA PRO A 249 1.69 -6.51 20.39
C PRO A 249 0.58 -7.35 19.73
N PRO A 250 -0.19 -8.10 20.52
CA PRO A 250 -1.36 -8.82 20.01
C PRO A 250 -2.35 -7.89 19.31
N LEU A 251 -2.85 -8.28 18.14
CA LEU A 251 -3.91 -7.57 17.43
C LEU A 251 -5.27 -7.79 18.10
N LEU A 252 -5.47 -8.97 18.70
CA LEU A 252 -6.68 -9.31 19.45
C LEU A 252 -6.69 -8.65 20.84
N PRO A 253 -7.86 -8.23 21.34
CA PRO A 253 -9.19 -8.35 20.72
C PRO A 253 -9.56 -7.20 19.78
N ALA A 254 -8.73 -6.15 19.68
CA ALA A 254 -9.08 -4.91 18.98
C ALA A 254 -9.32 -5.10 17.48
N ALA A 255 -8.50 -5.92 16.80
CA ALA A 255 -8.55 -6.19 15.37
C ALA A 255 -8.70 -7.70 15.11
N PRO A 256 -9.92 -8.27 15.20
CA PRO A 256 -10.14 -9.71 15.09
C PRO A 256 -9.82 -10.31 13.71
N ASP A 257 -9.94 -9.52 12.65
CA ASP A 257 -9.54 -9.91 11.30
C ASP A 257 -8.15 -9.34 10.92
N GLY A 258 -7.40 -8.87 11.92
CA GLY A 258 -6.09 -8.29 11.76
C GLY A 258 -5.06 -9.31 11.29
N VAL A 259 -4.28 -8.95 10.27
CA VAL A 259 -3.17 -9.79 9.77
C VAL A 259 -1.92 -8.95 9.60
N ILE A 260 -0.80 -9.39 10.15
CA ILE A 260 0.51 -8.83 9.86
C ILE A 260 1.03 -9.44 8.55
N ALA A 261 1.34 -8.61 7.56
CA ALA A 261 1.80 -9.09 6.26
C ALA A 261 3.13 -8.45 5.88
N LEU A 262 4.13 -9.26 5.57
CA LEU A 262 5.40 -8.78 5.03
C LEU A 262 5.35 -8.74 3.51
N GLU A 263 5.59 -7.58 2.92
CA GLU A 263 5.73 -7.43 1.47
C GLU A 263 7.17 -7.01 1.14
N VAL A 264 7.86 -7.73 0.27
CA VAL A 264 9.22 -7.38 -0.14
C VAL A 264 9.22 -6.80 -1.56
N ARG A 265 10.25 -6.02 -1.87
CA ARG A 265 10.41 -5.37 -3.18
C ARG A 265 11.63 -5.83 -3.96
N ASP A 266 12.43 -6.75 -3.42
CA ASP A 266 13.61 -7.28 -4.08
C ASP A 266 13.48 -8.79 -4.26
N ALA A 267 13.63 -9.28 -5.50
CA ALA A 267 13.50 -10.70 -5.83
C ALA A 267 14.50 -11.60 -5.08
N ALA A 268 15.61 -11.03 -4.59
CA ALA A 268 16.63 -11.73 -3.82
C ALA A 268 16.07 -12.41 -2.55
N PHE A 269 15.00 -11.86 -1.94
CA PHE A 269 14.31 -12.50 -0.81
C PHE A 269 13.66 -13.85 -1.17
N LEU A 270 13.33 -14.04 -2.45
CA LEU A 270 12.68 -15.25 -2.96
C LEU A 270 13.67 -16.22 -3.60
N ALA A 271 14.97 -15.91 -3.56
CA ALA A 271 16.00 -16.81 -4.05
C ALA A 271 16.02 -18.11 -3.21
N PRO A 272 16.40 -19.27 -3.79
CA PRO A 272 16.41 -20.55 -3.09
C PRO A 272 17.16 -20.55 -1.75
N GLU A 273 18.22 -19.75 -1.65
CA GLU A 273 19.04 -19.60 -0.44
C GLU A 273 18.41 -18.71 0.64
N HIS A 274 17.46 -17.83 0.30
CA HIS A 274 16.87 -16.84 1.23
C HIS A 274 15.41 -17.10 1.55
N ALA A 275 14.63 -17.69 0.64
CA ALA A 275 13.20 -17.92 0.84
C ALA A 275 12.91 -18.85 2.05
N PRO A 276 13.67 -19.95 2.30
CA PRO A 276 13.52 -20.75 3.51
C PRO A 276 13.85 -19.93 4.78
N LEU A 277 14.89 -19.10 4.68
CA LEU A 277 15.26 -17.98 5.55
C LEU A 277 14.04 -17.25 6.10
N LEU A 278 13.38 -16.63 5.13
CA LEU A 278 12.25 -15.75 5.33
C LEU A 278 11.03 -16.49 5.87
N ALA A 279 10.74 -17.69 5.34
CA ALA A 279 9.65 -18.52 5.82
C ALA A 279 9.81 -18.88 7.31
N GLN A 280 11.03 -19.25 7.72
CA GLN A 280 11.34 -19.56 9.12
C GLN A 280 11.15 -18.33 10.02
N ALA A 281 11.70 -17.17 9.61
CA ALA A 281 11.56 -15.93 10.37
C ALA A 281 10.09 -15.51 10.56
N LEU A 282 9.26 -15.64 9.52
CA LEU A 282 7.83 -15.32 9.59
C LEU A 282 7.04 -16.30 10.46
N ARG A 283 7.36 -17.59 10.43
CA ARG A 283 6.75 -18.59 11.33
C ARG A 283 7.14 -18.35 12.78
N ALA A 284 8.41 -18.07 13.06
CA ALA A 284 8.88 -17.76 14.40
C ALA A 284 8.21 -16.47 14.94
N ALA A 285 8.07 -15.44 14.09
CA ALA A 285 7.34 -14.23 14.46
C ALA A 285 5.85 -14.49 14.75
N ARG A 286 5.20 -15.36 13.97
CA ARG A 286 3.82 -15.80 14.20
C ARG A 286 3.66 -16.46 15.57
N GLU A 287 4.57 -17.38 15.91
CA GLU A 287 4.56 -18.10 17.18
C GLU A 287 4.83 -17.15 18.37
N ALA A 288 5.88 -16.32 18.27
CA ALA A 288 6.30 -15.44 19.35
C ALA A 288 5.29 -14.32 19.66
N SER A 289 4.71 -13.69 18.62
CA SER A 289 3.74 -12.60 18.80
C SER A 289 2.31 -13.08 19.05
N GLY A 290 1.99 -14.33 18.69
CA GLY A 290 0.63 -14.86 18.67
C GLY A 290 -0.27 -14.25 17.58
N ASN A 291 0.26 -13.38 16.72
CA ASN A 291 -0.49 -12.73 15.64
C ASN A 291 -0.52 -13.59 14.37
N PRO A 292 -1.57 -13.47 13.53
CA PRO A 292 -1.50 -13.96 12.16
C PRO A 292 -0.41 -13.21 11.39
N VAL A 293 0.67 -13.92 11.03
CA VAL A 293 1.77 -13.38 10.21
C VAL A 293 1.85 -14.13 8.89
N THR A 294 1.86 -13.41 7.77
CA THR A 294 1.93 -14.00 6.42
C THR A 294 2.87 -13.23 5.48
N TYR A 295 3.18 -13.84 4.34
CA TYR A 295 3.85 -13.18 3.23
C TYR A 295 2.80 -12.54 2.32
N CYS A 296 2.98 -11.27 2.00
CA CYS A 296 2.16 -10.57 1.03
C CYS A 296 2.65 -10.84 -0.39
N LEU A 297 1.77 -11.38 -1.24
CA LEU A 297 2.02 -11.49 -2.69
C LEU A 297 2.08 -10.09 -3.30
N GLY A 298 3.30 -9.56 -3.46
CA GLY A 298 3.55 -8.27 -4.10
C GLY A 298 3.65 -8.43 -5.61
N LEU A 299 2.53 -8.29 -6.32
CA LEU A 299 2.51 -8.41 -7.78
C LEU A 299 2.97 -7.07 -8.39
N HIS A 300 4.23 -7.05 -8.78
CA HIS A 300 4.92 -5.88 -9.33
C HIS A 300 5.97 -6.37 -10.31
N ALA A 301 6.23 -5.60 -11.38
CA ALA A 301 7.20 -5.92 -12.42
C ALA A 301 8.68 -6.03 -11.96
N ARG A 302 8.96 -5.87 -10.66
CA ARG A 302 10.29 -6.06 -10.03
C ARG A 302 10.40 -7.43 -9.36
N MET A 303 9.27 -8.02 -9.04
CA MET A 303 9.18 -9.31 -8.37
C MET A 303 9.00 -10.42 -9.42
N PRO A 304 9.34 -11.67 -9.06
CA PRO A 304 8.93 -12.83 -9.84
C PRO A 304 7.41 -12.82 -10.11
N PRO A 305 6.95 -13.47 -11.20
CA PRO A 305 5.52 -13.64 -11.44
C PRO A 305 4.89 -14.44 -10.28
N ILE A 306 3.55 -14.42 -10.19
CA ILE A 306 2.83 -14.96 -9.04
C ILE A 306 3.26 -16.39 -8.69
N GLU A 307 3.47 -17.25 -9.69
CA GLU A 307 3.91 -18.64 -9.56
C GLU A 307 5.26 -18.76 -8.86
N GLY A 308 6.19 -17.83 -9.13
CA GLY A 308 7.49 -17.76 -8.50
C GLY A 308 7.44 -17.30 -7.03
N GLN A 309 6.33 -16.71 -6.60
CA GLN A 309 6.11 -16.28 -5.22
C GLN A 309 5.33 -17.31 -4.38
N LEU A 310 4.53 -18.17 -5.03
CA LEU A 310 3.70 -19.18 -4.36
C LEU A 310 4.47 -20.16 -3.45
N PRO A 311 5.72 -20.59 -3.75
CA PRO A 311 6.45 -21.49 -2.85
C PRO A 311 6.63 -20.92 -1.44
N LEU A 312 6.97 -19.63 -1.32
CA LEU A 312 7.10 -18.98 -0.02
C LEU A 312 5.75 -18.90 0.70
N LEU A 313 4.68 -18.51 0.00
CA LEU A 313 3.35 -18.47 0.59
C LEU A 313 2.89 -19.85 1.07
N ARG A 314 3.12 -20.91 0.29
CA ARG A 314 2.79 -22.30 0.65
C ARG A 314 3.57 -22.78 1.87
N ALA A 315 4.82 -22.35 2.05
CA ALA A 315 5.56 -22.63 3.27
C ALA A 315 4.87 -22.02 4.50
N LEU A 316 4.09 -20.95 4.38
CA LEU A 316 3.39 -20.33 5.51
C LEU A 316 1.98 -20.91 5.76
N TRP A 317 1.59 -21.93 5.01
CA TRP A 317 0.31 -22.62 5.17
C TRP A 317 0.25 -23.43 6.48
N PRO A 318 -0.91 -23.49 7.16
CA PRO A 318 -2.15 -22.76 6.86
C PRO A 318 -2.12 -21.32 7.40
N GLY A 319 -2.91 -20.43 6.78
CA GLY A 319 -2.97 -19.02 7.19
C GLY A 319 -3.66 -18.09 6.19
N PRO A 320 -3.79 -16.80 6.54
CA PRO A 320 -4.45 -15.81 5.70
C PRO A 320 -3.64 -15.47 4.44
N LEU A 321 -4.36 -15.01 3.41
CA LEU A 321 -3.79 -14.45 2.19
C LEU A 321 -3.82 -12.92 2.25
N VAL A 322 -2.69 -12.31 1.92
CA VAL A 322 -2.64 -10.88 1.57
C VAL A 322 -1.96 -10.75 0.22
N ALA A 323 -2.59 -10.06 -0.73
CA ALA A 323 -2.03 -9.79 -2.04
C ALA A 323 -2.23 -8.33 -2.45
N ARG A 324 -1.21 -7.76 -3.08
CA ARG A 324 -1.24 -6.40 -3.61
C ARG A 324 -0.78 -6.41 -5.06
N TRP A 325 -1.71 -6.15 -5.96
CA TRP A 325 -1.42 -6.06 -7.38
C TRP A 325 -1.12 -4.62 -7.78
N ASN A 326 0.18 -4.28 -7.78
CA ASN A 326 0.65 -2.91 -7.84
C ASN A 326 0.96 -2.43 -9.26
N LEU A 327 1.53 -3.28 -10.11
CA LEU A 327 2.00 -2.90 -11.45
C LEU A 327 2.03 -4.09 -12.40
N HIS A 328 1.52 -3.91 -13.63
CA HIS A 328 1.63 -4.90 -14.69
C HIS A 328 3.09 -5.22 -15.02
N ARG A 329 3.43 -6.51 -15.15
CA ARG A 329 4.77 -6.97 -15.50
C ARG A 329 5.38 -6.35 -16.78
N ARG A 330 4.55 -5.99 -17.77
CA ARG A 330 4.99 -5.45 -19.07
C ARG A 330 5.73 -4.13 -18.97
N HIS A 331 5.47 -3.37 -17.91
CA HIS A 331 6.07 -2.05 -17.69
C HIS A 331 7.47 -2.11 -17.10
N GLY A 332 7.93 -3.30 -16.67
CA GLY A 332 9.23 -3.48 -16.04
C GLY A 332 9.35 -2.76 -14.68
N ALA A 333 10.47 -2.98 -14.00
CA ALA A 333 10.66 -2.59 -12.61
C ALA A 333 10.60 -1.07 -12.32
N PHE A 334 10.63 -0.22 -13.35
CA PHE A 334 10.63 1.25 -13.26
C PHE A 334 9.51 1.90 -14.08
N GLY A 335 8.59 1.14 -14.68
CA GLY A 335 7.59 1.69 -15.60
C GLY A 335 6.31 2.20 -14.95
N TYR A 336 6.34 2.58 -13.66
CA TYR A 336 5.13 3.04 -12.96
C TYR A 336 4.51 4.29 -13.60
N GLU A 337 5.33 5.30 -13.91
CA GLU A 337 4.85 6.53 -14.56
C GLU A 337 4.41 6.29 -16.01
N ALA A 338 5.09 5.40 -16.74
CA ALA A 338 4.67 5.01 -18.08
C ALA A 338 3.31 4.29 -18.06
N ALA A 339 3.11 3.36 -17.12
CA ALA A 339 1.83 2.69 -16.92
C ALA A 339 0.71 3.68 -16.57
N LYS A 340 1.00 4.63 -15.67
CA LYS A 340 0.06 5.70 -15.29
C LYS A 340 -0.37 6.48 -16.53
N ALA A 341 0.58 7.01 -17.30
CA ALA A 341 0.29 7.82 -18.48
C ALA A 341 -0.48 7.05 -19.56
N GLN A 342 -0.22 5.75 -19.73
CA GLN A 342 -0.92 4.92 -20.72
C GLN A 342 -2.35 4.57 -20.28
N TYR A 343 -2.57 4.38 -18.99
CA TYR A 343 -3.83 3.83 -18.47
C TYR A 343 -4.81 4.89 -17.98
N GLU A 344 -4.36 6.12 -17.76
CA GLU A 344 -5.29 7.23 -17.50
C GLU A 344 -6.34 7.34 -18.63
N PRO A 345 -7.61 7.59 -18.29
CA PRO A 345 -8.12 8.05 -16.99
C PRO A 345 -8.50 6.91 -16.00
N PHE A 346 -8.13 5.66 -16.28
CA PHE A 346 -8.45 4.45 -15.52
C PHE A 346 -9.91 3.98 -15.56
N ASP A 347 -10.59 4.24 -16.67
CA ASP A 347 -11.99 3.93 -16.92
C ASP A 347 -12.22 2.59 -17.64
N ARG A 348 -11.16 1.94 -18.12
CA ARG A 348 -11.21 0.67 -18.86
C ARG A 348 -10.02 -0.24 -18.56
N LEU A 349 -10.19 -1.52 -18.84
CA LEU A 349 -9.06 -2.44 -18.94
C LEU A 349 -8.29 -2.14 -20.23
N VAL A 350 -6.96 -2.15 -20.14
CA VAL A 350 -6.04 -1.81 -21.24
C VAL A 350 -5.14 -3.00 -21.54
N ASP A 351 -4.41 -3.46 -20.54
CA ASP A 351 -3.51 -4.60 -20.65
C ASP A 351 -3.96 -5.64 -19.62
N GLU A 352 -4.86 -6.52 -20.06
CA GLU A 352 -5.39 -7.58 -19.21
C GLU A 352 -4.34 -8.67 -18.96
N ASP A 353 -4.34 -9.22 -17.75
CA ASP A 353 -3.49 -10.33 -17.33
C ASP A 353 -4.34 -11.49 -16.76
N PRO A 354 -4.99 -12.28 -17.64
CA PRO A 354 -5.82 -13.41 -17.22
C PRO A 354 -5.04 -14.51 -16.49
N GLU A 355 -3.74 -14.62 -16.73
CA GLU A 355 -2.85 -15.58 -16.06
C GLU A 355 -2.74 -15.24 -14.57
N THR A 356 -2.34 -14.01 -14.26
CA THR A 356 -2.26 -13.53 -12.87
C THR A 356 -3.61 -13.60 -12.16
N ARG A 357 -4.71 -13.20 -12.83
CA ARG A 357 -6.08 -13.31 -12.27
C ARG A 357 -6.42 -14.75 -11.88
N ARG A 358 -6.16 -15.71 -12.76
CA ARG A 358 -6.49 -17.14 -12.55
C ARG A 358 -5.72 -17.72 -11.37
N GLU A 359 -4.41 -17.49 -11.30
CA GLU A 359 -3.61 -18.02 -10.17
C GLU A 359 -3.99 -17.36 -8.85
N LEU A 360 -4.22 -16.04 -8.86
CA LEU A 360 -4.66 -15.32 -7.67
C LEU A 360 -6.03 -15.79 -7.19
N ALA A 361 -6.97 -16.02 -8.12
CA ALA A 361 -8.30 -16.55 -7.82
C ALA A 361 -8.25 -17.96 -7.22
N ARG A 362 -7.41 -18.85 -7.77
CA ARG A 362 -7.21 -20.21 -7.22
C ARG A 362 -6.72 -20.18 -5.78
N VAL A 363 -5.72 -19.35 -5.49
CA VAL A 363 -5.17 -19.23 -4.14
C VAL A 363 -6.20 -18.61 -3.19
N ALA A 364 -6.92 -17.57 -3.62
CA ALA A 364 -7.98 -16.94 -2.84
C ALA A 364 -9.12 -17.91 -2.50
N ALA A 365 -9.57 -18.70 -3.48
CA ALA A 365 -10.59 -19.73 -3.28
C ALA A 365 -10.12 -20.79 -2.27
N ALA A 366 -8.92 -21.34 -2.44
CA ALA A 366 -8.38 -22.35 -1.52
C ALA A 366 -8.23 -21.83 -0.07
N VAL A 367 -7.73 -20.60 0.10
CA VAL A 367 -7.54 -19.98 1.42
C VAL A 367 -8.89 -19.75 2.11
N THR A 368 -9.88 -19.24 1.38
CA THR A 368 -11.20 -18.93 1.95
C THR A 368 -12.05 -20.17 2.19
N GLN A 369 -11.95 -21.21 1.35
CA GLN A 369 -12.55 -22.53 1.60
C GLN A 369 -11.99 -23.18 2.87
N ALA A 370 -10.70 -22.95 3.18
CA ALA A 370 -10.07 -23.38 4.42
C ALA A 370 -10.44 -22.50 5.64
N GLY A 371 -11.32 -21.50 5.47
CA GLY A 371 -11.81 -20.65 6.55
C GLY A 371 -10.92 -19.45 6.89
N TYR A 372 -9.84 -19.21 6.16
CA TYR A 372 -8.93 -18.08 6.40
C TYR A 372 -9.34 -16.83 5.63
N ALA A 373 -9.00 -15.66 6.18
CA ALA A 373 -9.19 -14.37 5.53
C ALA A 373 -8.30 -14.22 4.28
N ALA A 374 -8.83 -13.56 3.25
CA ALA A 374 -8.09 -13.19 2.06
C ALA A 374 -8.30 -11.70 1.74
N HIS A 375 -7.22 -10.92 1.78
CA HIS A 375 -7.22 -9.50 1.44
C HIS A 375 -6.46 -9.26 0.13
N ILE A 376 -7.15 -8.72 -0.87
CA ILE A 376 -6.55 -8.45 -2.18
C ILE A 376 -6.85 -7.02 -2.57
N THR A 377 -5.81 -6.23 -2.81
CA THR A 377 -5.95 -4.87 -3.35
C THR A 377 -5.30 -4.75 -4.71
N ILE A 378 -5.96 -4.07 -5.63
CA ILE A 378 -5.52 -3.90 -7.02
C ILE A 378 -5.32 -2.41 -7.31
N ASN A 379 -4.19 -2.07 -7.92
CA ASN A 379 -3.90 -0.72 -8.39
C ASN A 379 -4.35 -0.56 -9.85
N ASN A 380 -4.73 0.64 -10.27
CA ASN A 380 -5.06 0.88 -11.68
C ASN A 380 -3.92 0.50 -12.64
N LYS A 381 -2.66 0.63 -12.20
CA LYS A 381 -1.47 0.24 -12.98
C LYS A 381 -1.31 -1.27 -13.15
N ALA A 382 -2.18 -2.08 -12.53
CA ALA A 382 -2.22 -3.52 -12.75
C ALA A 382 -2.69 -3.84 -14.18
N GLU A 383 -3.80 -3.24 -14.63
CA GLU A 383 -4.43 -3.63 -15.90
C GLU A 383 -5.17 -2.49 -16.62
N GLY A 384 -5.21 -1.28 -16.08
CA GLY A 384 -5.94 -0.15 -16.65
C GLY A 384 -6.97 0.43 -15.68
N SER A 385 -7.77 -0.41 -15.02
CA SER A 385 -8.81 0.03 -14.10
C SER A 385 -8.99 -0.95 -12.96
N ALA A 386 -8.68 -0.52 -11.73
CA ALA A 386 -8.77 -1.35 -10.54
C ALA A 386 -10.19 -1.89 -10.25
N PRO A 387 -11.29 -1.12 -10.32
CA PRO A 387 -12.63 -1.68 -10.11
C PRO A 387 -13.01 -2.74 -11.14
N LEU A 388 -12.61 -2.57 -12.41
CA LEU A 388 -12.84 -3.58 -13.45
C LEU A 388 -11.98 -4.83 -13.25
N SER A 389 -10.71 -4.67 -12.84
CA SER A 389 -9.85 -5.78 -12.45
C SER A 389 -10.40 -6.54 -11.23
N VAL A 390 -10.96 -5.84 -10.25
CA VAL A 390 -11.62 -6.47 -9.08
C VAL A 390 -12.80 -7.31 -9.53
N ARG A 391 -13.64 -6.77 -10.42
CA ARG A 391 -14.77 -7.52 -11.00
C ARG A 391 -14.28 -8.77 -11.74
N ALA A 392 -13.30 -8.63 -12.64
CA ALA A 392 -12.77 -9.75 -13.39
C ALA A 392 -12.12 -10.83 -12.48
N LEU A 393 -11.46 -10.41 -11.40
CA LEU A 393 -10.92 -11.34 -10.41
C LEU A 393 -12.04 -12.04 -9.62
N ALA A 394 -13.09 -11.32 -9.21
CA ALA A 394 -14.24 -11.88 -8.53
C ALA A 394 -14.92 -12.97 -9.37
N GLU A 395 -15.12 -12.73 -10.67
CA GLU A 395 -15.65 -13.72 -11.62
C GLU A 395 -14.77 -14.99 -11.63
N GLN A 396 -13.44 -14.83 -11.69
CA GLN A 396 -12.51 -15.97 -11.64
C GLN A 396 -12.55 -16.73 -10.31
N VAL A 397 -12.75 -16.04 -9.18
CA VAL A 397 -12.88 -16.69 -7.87
C VAL A 397 -14.12 -17.57 -7.81
N VAL A 398 -15.27 -17.08 -8.27
CA VAL A 398 -16.51 -17.88 -8.31
C VAL A 398 -16.31 -19.12 -9.19
N MET A 399 -15.68 -18.97 -10.36
CA MET A 399 -15.36 -20.09 -11.26
C MET A 399 -14.31 -21.06 -10.70
N ALA A 400 -13.46 -20.62 -9.77
CA ALA A 400 -12.50 -21.47 -9.09
C ALA A 400 -13.15 -22.25 -7.94
N GLY A 401 -14.10 -21.65 -7.22
CA GLY A 401 -14.80 -22.28 -6.10
C GLY A 401 -15.84 -23.34 -6.50
N GLN A 402 -16.26 -23.37 -7.76
CA GLN A 402 -17.16 -24.38 -8.33
C GLN A 402 -16.45 -25.68 -8.77
N ARG A 403 -15.12 -25.70 -8.75
CA ARG A 403 -14.28 -26.85 -9.07
C ARG A 403 -13.75 -27.48 -7.80
#